data_AF-A0A161M6I9-F1
#
_entry.id   AF-A0A161M6I9-F1
#
_cell.length_a   1.000
_cell.length_b   1.000
_cell.length_c   1.000
_cell.angle_alpha   90.00
_cell.angle_beta   90.00
_cell.angle_gamma   90.00
#
_symmetry.space_group_name_H-M   'P 1'
#
loop_
_entity.id
_entity.type
_entity.pdbx_description
1 polymer ?
#
loop_
_entity_poly.entity_id
_entity_poly.type
_entity_poly.pdbx_seq_one_letter_code
_entity_poly.pdbx_strand_id
1 'polypeptide(L)'
;PKEKEESGLIRVALVYNCLDRQVDRQFIPWLIGLQGVFSHQLPRMPLGYISRLVFDPKHKTLALIKEQKPIGGICFRPFLSQGFSEIVFCAVSSNEQLKGYGTHLMNHL
;
A
#
# COMPACT_ATOMS: atom_id res chain seq x y z
N PRO A 1 -12.31 8.96 8.63
CA PRO A 1 -11.34 8.82 7.53
C PRO A 1 -11.76 9.55 6.25
N LYS A 2 -12.99 9.35 5.76
CA LYS A 2 -13.57 10.10 4.63
C LYS A 2 -13.40 11.62 4.73
N GLU A 3 -13.83 12.24 5.83
CA GLU A 3 -13.68 13.69 6.04
C GLU A 3 -12.20 14.15 5.99
N LYS A 4 -11.26 13.32 6.46
CA LYS A 4 -9.81 13.63 6.42
C LYS A 4 -9.23 13.54 5.00
N GLU A 5 -9.84 12.72 4.14
CA GLU A 5 -9.47 12.61 2.74
C GLU A 5 -10.06 13.77 1.94
N GLU A 6 -11.31 14.15 2.22
CA GLU A 6 -11.96 15.33 1.66
C GLU A 6 -11.23 16.63 2.04
N SER A 7 -10.71 16.71 3.27
CA SER A 7 -9.88 17.83 3.72
C SER A 7 -8.43 17.75 3.24
N GLY A 8 -8.04 16.72 2.48
CA GLY A 8 -6.69 16.53 1.93
C GLY A 8 -5.60 16.18 2.96
N LEU A 9 -5.96 15.83 4.21
CA LEU A 9 -4.99 15.41 5.23
C LEU A 9 -4.41 14.02 4.94
N ILE A 10 -5.23 13.15 4.33
CA ILE A 10 -4.82 11.83 3.87
C ILE A 10 -5.17 11.68 2.39
N ARG A 11 -4.41 10.85 1.68
CA ARG A 11 -4.67 10.50 0.28
C ARG A 11 -4.53 9.01 0.10
N VAL A 12 -5.50 8.39 -0.55
CA VAL A 12 -5.37 7.02 -1.05
C VAL A 12 -4.80 7.08 -2.47
N ALA A 13 -3.71 6.36 -2.73
CA ALA A 13 -3.04 6.34 -4.03
C ALA A 13 -2.73 4.90 -4.45
N LEU A 14 -2.96 4.57 -5.72
CA LEU A 14 -2.56 3.29 -6.29
C LEU A 14 -1.10 3.38 -6.77
N VAL A 15 -0.20 2.67 -6.07
CA VAL A 15 1.24 2.70 -6.30
C VAL A 15 1.72 1.33 -6.76
N TYR A 16 2.58 1.29 -7.77
CA TYR A 16 3.13 0.05 -8.30
C TYR A 16 4.46 0.31 -9.01
N ASN A 17 5.32 -0.70 -9.07
CA ASN A 17 6.53 -0.63 -9.88
C ASN A 17 6.16 -0.82 -11.35
N CYS A 18 6.39 0.20 -12.19
CA CYS A 18 6.13 0.12 -13.62
C CYS A 18 7.46 0.25 -14.37
N LEU A 19 7.72 -0.70 -15.27
CA LEU A 19 8.94 -0.72 -16.08
C LEU A 19 8.80 0.10 -17.38
N ASP A 20 7.56 0.32 -17.84
CA ASP A 20 7.27 0.82 -19.20
C ASP A 20 6.89 2.31 -19.28
N ARG A 21 6.64 2.98 -18.15
CA ARG A 21 6.23 4.40 -18.10
C ARG A 21 7.13 5.21 -17.19
N GLN A 22 7.25 6.51 -17.45
CA GLN A 22 7.76 7.46 -16.45
C GLN A 22 6.87 7.39 -15.22
N VAL A 23 7.34 6.65 -14.21
CA VAL A 23 6.69 6.59 -12.91
C VAL A 23 6.92 7.93 -12.22
N ASP A 24 5.90 8.46 -11.56
CA ASP A 24 6.06 9.62 -10.69
C ASP A 24 7.20 9.32 -9.69
N ARG A 25 8.15 10.26 -9.58
CA ARG A 25 9.32 10.15 -8.69
C ARG A 25 8.91 9.86 -7.24
N GLN A 26 7.66 10.17 -6.86
CA GLN A 26 7.13 9.91 -5.52
C GLN A 26 6.79 8.43 -5.24
N PHE A 27 6.64 7.58 -6.26
CA PHE A 27 6.18 6.20 -6.07
C PHE A 27 7.24 5.31 -5.42
N ILE A 28 8.50 5.42 -5.85
CA ILE A 28 9.59 4.61 -5.31
C ILE A 28 9.79 4.88 -3.80
N PRO A 29 9.88 6.15 -3.32
CA PRO A 29 9.90 6.44 -1.88
C PRO A 29 8.70 5.87 -1.12
N TRP A 30 7.49 5.92 -1.70
CA TRP A 30 6.32 5.33 -1.06
C TRP A 30 6.37 3.81 -1.01
N LEU A 31 6.83 3.12 -2.05
CA LEU A 31 7.02 1.66 -2.04
C LEU A 31 8.05 1.24 -0.98
N ILE A 32 9.15 1.98 -0.84
CA ILE A 32 10.14 1.76 0.22
C ILE A 32 9.50 1.95 1.61
N GLY A 33 8.75 3.03 1.80
CA GLY A 33 8.05 3.26 3.07
C GLY A 33 7.00 2.18 3.38
N LEU A 34 6.27 1.70 2.37
CA LEU A 34 5.31 0.61 2.50
C LEU A 34 5.98 -0.72 2.84
N GLN A 35 7.11 -1.04 2.21
CA GLN A 35 7.94 -2.19 2.60
C GLN A 35 8.33 -2.11 4.08
N GLY A 36 8.72 -0.92 4.56
CA GLY A 36 9.00 -0.68 5.98
C GLY A 36 7.78 -0.93 6.88
N VAL A 37 6.60 -0.41 6.50
CA VAL A 37 5.35 -0.65 7.22
C VAL A 37 5.02 -2.15 7.25
N PHE A 38 5.04 -2.85 6.12
CA PHE A 38 4.75 -4.28 6.07
C PHE A 38 5.75 -5.10 6.88
N SER A 39 7.05 -4.82 6.78
CA SER A 39 8.08 -5.51 7.55
C SER A 39 7.88 -5.35 9.06
N HIS A 40 7.54 -4.15 9.51
CA HIS A 40 7.33 -3.89 10.93
C HIS A 40 6.01 -4.50 11.45
N GLN A 41 4.93 -4.46 10.66
CA GLN A 41 3.62 -4.95 11.07
C GLN A 41 3.44 -6.47 10.87
N LEU A 42 4.25 -7.10 10.01
CA LEU A 42 4.20 -8.52 9.68
C LEU A 42 5.54 -9.19 10.04
N PRO A 43 5.90 -9.31 11.34
CA PRO A 43 7.23 -9.75 11.78
C PRO A 43 7.58 -11.20 11.39
N ARG A 44 6.58 -12.01 11.03
CA ARG A 44 6.77 -13.38 10.55
C ARG A 44 7.07 -13.46 9.04
N MET A 45 6.96 -12.34 8.32
CA MET A 45 7.23 -12.27 6.88
C MET A 45 8.67 -11.80 6.65
N PRO A 46 9.52 -12.58 5.97
CA PRO A 46 10.89 -12.18 5.70
C PRO A 46 10.96 -10.91 4.85
N LEU A 47 11.89 -10.00 5.19
CA LEU A 47 12.05 -8.74 4.45
C LEU A 47 12.29 -8.99 2.95
N GLY A 48 13.11 -9.98 2.59
CA GLY A 48 13.35 -10.35 1.19
C GLY A 48 12.08 -10.77 0.44
N TYR A 49 11.17 -11.46 1.13
CA TYR A 49 9.88 -11.86 0.57
C TYR A 49 8.96 -10.65 0.35
N ILE A 50 8.85 -9.77 1.36
CA ILE A 50 8.07 -8.52 1.25
C ILE A 50 8.59 -7.66 0.11
N SER A 51 9.90 -7.43 0.08
CA SER A 51 10.58 -6.64 -0.96
C SER A 51 10.25 -7.18 -2.34
N ARG A 52 10.40 -8.50 -2.53
CA ARG A 52 10.15 -9.12 -3.82
C ARG A 52 8.74 -8.85 -4.33
N LEU A 53 7.72 -8.94 -3.48
CA LEU A 53 6.32 -8.78 -3.92
C LEU A 53 5.90 -7.31 -4.03
N VAL A 54 6.33 -6.44 -3.11
CA VAL A 54 6.00 -5.00 -3.15
C VAL A 54 6.56 -4.33 -4.43
N PHE A 55 7.74 -4.77 -4.87
CA PHE A 55 8.40 -4.23 -6.07
C PHE A 55 8.16 -5.07 -7.34
N ASP A 56 7.39 -6.16 -7.27
CA ASP A 56 7.04 -6.95 -8.46
C ASP A 56 6.03 -6.16 -9.32
N PRO A 57 6.29 -5.95 -10.63
CA PRO A 57 5.38 -5.24 -11.53
C PRO A 57 3.97 -5.84 -11.67
N LYS A 58 3.79 -7.11 -11.32
CA LYS A 58 2.48 -7.80 -11.33
C LYS A 58 1.63 -7.44 -10.10
N HIS A 59 2.25 -6.88 -9.06
CA HIS A 59 1.58 -6.48 -7.84
C HIS A 59 1.30 -4.97 -7.86
N LYS A 60 0.20 -4.60 -7.22
CA LYS A 60 -0.19 -3.22 -7.00
C LYS A 60 -0.38 -3.00 -5.52
N THR A 61 -0.11 -1.79 -5.05
CA THR A 61 -0.31 -1.44 -3.65
C THR A 61 -1.20 -0.22 -3.54
N LEU A 62 -2.36 -0.40 -2.90
CA LEU A 62 -3.19 0.71 -2.46
C LEU A 62 -2.53 1.33 -1.23
N ALA A 63 -1.97 2.53 -1.38
CA ALA A 63 -1.21 3.22 -0.35
C ALA A 63 -2.07 4.28 0.34
N LEU A 64 -2.05 4.30 1.67
CA LEU A 64 -2.57 5.40 2.47
C LEU A 64 -1.43 6.35 2.81
N ILE A 65 -1.47 7.54 2.23
CA ILE A 65 -0.46 8.58 2.40
C ILE A 65 -1.00 9.66 3.34
N LYS A 66 -0.19 10.06 4.32
CA LYS A 66 -0.46 11.20 5.21
C LYS A 66 0.81 12.03 5.30
N GLU A 67 0.72 13.33 5.06
CA GLU A 67 1.90 14.23 5.07
C GLU A 67 3.05 13.69 4.19
N GLN A 68 2.74 13.24 2.97
CA GLN A 68 3.67 12.63 2.00
C GLN A 68 4.35 11.33 2.44
N LYS A 69 3.99 10.76 3.60
CA LYS A 69 4.52 9.49 4.10
C LYS A 69 3.47 8.38 4.03
N PRO A 70 3.84 7.16 3.60
CA PRO A 70 2.94 6.03 3.67
C PRO A 70 2.75 5.60 5.12
N ILE A 71 1.49 5.55 5.57
CA ILE A 71 1.11 5.13 6.91
C ILE A 71 0.41 3.77 6.92
N GLY A 72 0.10 3.21 5.76
CA GLY A 72 -0.53 1.90 5.60
C GLY A 72 -0.76 1.59 4.13
N GLY A 73 -1.13 0.35 3.84
CA GLY A 73 -1.53 -0.03 2.50
C GLY A 73 -1.96 -1.49 2.37
N ILE A 74 -2.50 -1.80 1.19
CA ILE A 74 -2.87 -3.15 0.78
C ILE A 74 -2.11 -3.49 -0.50
N CYS A 75 -1.19 -4.43 -0.43
CA CYS A 75 -0.50 -4.99 -1.58
C CYS A 75 -1.32 -6.17 -2.11
N PHE A 76 -1.66 -6.17 -3.39
CA PHE A 76 -2.50 -7.18 -4.02
C PHE A 76 -2.06 -7.48 -5.44
N ARG A 77 -2.44 -8.66 -5.93
CA ARG A 77 -2.21 -9.10 -7.30
C ARG A 77 -3.55 -9.33 -8.01
N PRO A 78 -3.89 -8.54 -9.04
CA PRO A 78 -5.11 -8.77 -9.82
C PRO A 78 -4.93 -9.92 -10.81
N PHE A 79 -5.89 -10.84 -10.85
CA PHE A 79 -6.01 -11.91 -11.82
C PHE A 79 -7.23 -11.70 -12.70
N LEU A 80 -7.14 -10.73 -13.61
CA LEU A 80 -8.28 -10.22 -14.39
C LEU A 80 -9.03 -11.29 -15.18
N SER A 81 -8.32 -12.27 -15.76
CA SER A 81 -8.95 -13.37 -16.50
C SER A 81 -9.71 -14.37 -15.62
N GLN A 82 -9.39 -14.40 -14.32
CA GLN A 82 -9.98 -15.33 -13.35
C GLN A 82 -11.03 -14.66 -12.47
N GLY A 83 -11.21 -13.34 -12.60
CA GLY A 83 -12.24 -12.59 -11.89
C GLY A 83 -11.97 -12.36 -10.40
N PHE A 84 -10.71 -12.48 -9.93
CA PHE A 84 -10.36 -12.21 -8.53
C PHE A 84 -9.04 -11.45 -8.38
N SER A 85 -8.80 -10.93 -7.18
CA SER A 85 -7.53 -10.33 -6.75
C SER A 85 -7.06 -11.01 -5.47
N GLU A 86 -5.77 -11.31 -5.39
CA GLU A 86 -5.14 -11.87 -4.19
C GLU A 86 -4.61 -10.73 -3.31
N ILE A 87 -5.08 -10.62 -2.07
CA ILE A 87 -4.48 -9.72 -1.08
C ILE A 87 -3.24 -10.39 -0.51
N VAL A 88 -2.08 -9.80 -0.78
CA VAL A 88 -0.77 -10.34 -0.38
C VAL A 88 -0.34 -9.77 0.97
N PHE A 89 -0.45 -8.46 1.14
CA PHE A 89 -0.16 -7.78 2.41
C PHE A 89 -1.24 -6.75 2.72
N CYS A 90 -1.62 -6.65 3.99
CA CYS A 90 -2.53 -5.61 4.47
C CYS A 90 -2.02 -5.15 5.84
N ALA A 91 -1.61 -3.88 5.94
CA ALA A 91 -1.10 -3.33 7.18
C ALA A 91 -1.30 -1.82 7.28
N VAL A 92 -1.45 -1.35 8.52
CA VAL A 92 -1.41 0.07 8.89
C VAL A 92 -0.37 0.22 10.00
N SER A 93 0.41 1.29 9.96
CA SER A 93 1.40 1.61 11.00
C SER A 93 0.75 1.68 12.38
N SER A 94 1.42 1.16 13.41
CA SER A 94 0.90 1.04 14.78
C SER A 94 0.32 2.34 15.31
N ASN A 95 0.99 3.47 15.07
CA ASN A 95 0.55 4.80 15.54
C ASN A 95 -0.75 5.28 14.89
N GLU A 96 -1.17 4.66 13.79
CA GLU A 96 -2.36 5.00 13.02
C GLU A 96 -3.43 3.89 13.06
N GLN A 97 -3.18 2.77 13.76
CA GLN A 97 -4.17 1.73 13.99
C GLN A 97 -5.32 2.21 14.89
N LEU A 98 -6.43 1.47 14.88
CA LEU A 98 -7.67 1.76 15.64
C LEU A 98 -8.36 3.10 15.29
N LYS A 99 -7.90 3.82 14.26
CA LYS A 99 -8.51 5.05 13.72
C LYS A 99 -9.44 4.82 12.52
N GLY A 100 -9.73 3.56 12.20
CA GLY A 100 -10.58 3.16 11.07
C GLY A 100 -9.90 3.14 9.70
N TYR A 101 -8.58 3.36 9.61
CA TYR A 101 -7.87 3.39 8.32
C TYR A 101 -7.79 2.04 7.61
N GLY A 102 -7.79 0.92 8.33
CA GLY A 102 -7.83 -0.41 7.72
C GLY A 102 -9.14 -0.65 6.97
N THR A 103 -10.27 -0.38 7.60
CA THR A 103 -11.60 -0.41 6.97
C THR A 103 -11.69 0.57 5.81
N HIS A 104 -11.14 1.77 5.97
CA HIS A 104 -11.10 2.78 4.90
C HIS A 104 -10.33 2.27 3.67
N LEU A 105 -9.14 1.69 3.88
CA LEU A 105 -8.35 1.08 2.80
C LEU A 105 -9.11 -0.06 2.10
N MET A 106 -9.76 -0.96 2.86
CA MET A 106 -10.50 -2.08 2.29
C MET A 106 -11.72 -1.62 1.48
N ASN A 107 -12.39 -0.54 1.90
CA ASN A 107 -13.51 0.04 1.15
C ASN A 107 -13.09 0.73 -0.16
N HIS A 108 -11.82 1.13 -0.27
CA HIS A 108 -11.25 1.73 -1.49
C HIS A 108 -10.65 0.68 -2.45
N LEU A 109 -10.46 -0.56 -1.99
CA LEU A 109 -9.90 -1.65 -2.76
C LEU A 109 -10.96 -2.30 -3.65
#